data_AF-A0A7Y1XC31-F1
#
_entry.id   AF-A0A7Y1XC31-F1
#
_cell.length_a   1.000
_cell.length_b   1.000
_cell.length_c   1.000
_cell.angle_alpha   90.00
_cell.angle_beta   90.00
_cell.angle_gamma   90.00
#
_symmetry.space_group_name_H-M   'P 1'
#
loop_
_entity.id
_entity.type
_entity.pdbx_description
1 polymer ?
#
loop_
_entity_poly.entity_id
_entity_poly.type
_entity_poly.pdbx_seq_one_letter_code
_entity_poly.pdbx_strand_id
1 'polypeptide(L)'
;YLRDETTLARPWAIPGTAGLEHRVGGLEKQDGTGNVSYDPLNHEKMTLLRENKINGIADDIPDVAVDSDEGATTLVLGWGSTYASIVAGVRRVRKNGHKVAQAHLRHLHPFPKNLESVVKSYETVLVPELNRGQLSRLMRERYLVDAKSLTKVQGKPFMAEEIEEALMETLS
;
A
#
# COMPACT_ATOMS: atom_id res chain seq x y z
N TYR A 1 10.26 -13.97 -25.15
CA TYR A 1 9.54 -13.03 -24.26
C TYR A 1 8.17 -13.58 -23.83
N LEU A 2 8.07 -14.91 -23.68
CA LEU A 2 6.86 -15.57 -23.19
C LEU A 2 6.62 -15.18 -21.72
N ARG A 3 5.35 -15.20 -21.33
CA ARG A 3 4.89 -14.90 -19.97
C ARG A 3 3.97 -16.00 -19.50
N ASP A 4 4.00 -16.25 -18.20
CA ASP A 4 3.00 -17.08 -17.53
C ASP A 4 1.61 -16.43 -17.67
N GLU A 5 0.59 -17.21 -17.98
CA GLU A 5 -0.76 -16.68 -18.30
C GLU A 5 -1.47 -16.11 -17.08
N THR A 6 -1.11 -16.57 -15.87
CA THR A 6 -1.75 -16.13 -14.62
C THR A 6 -1.00 -14.97 -14.00
N THR A 7 0.31 -15.15 -13.77
CA THR A 7 1.15 -14.19 -13.04
C THR A 7 1.75 -13.13 -13.96
N LEU A 8 1.73 -13.34 -15.29
CA LEU A 8 2.43 -12.51 -16.28
C LEU A 8 3.94 -12.42 -16.07
N ALA A 9 4.50 -13.25 -15.19
CA ALA A 9 5.92 -13.35 -14.95
C ALA A 9 6.63 -13.94 -16.15
N ARG A 10 7.89 -13.52 -16.35
CA ARG A 10 8.74 -14.11 -17.38
C ARG A 10 9.58 -15.22 -16.76
N PRO A 11 9.84 -16.32 -17.47
CA PRO A 11 10.84 -17.28 -17.04
C PRO A 11 12.20 -16.60 -16.96
N TRP A 12 12.96 -16.95 -15.92
CA TRP A 12 14.35 -16.54 -15.79
C TRP A 12 15.23 -17.58 -16.46
N ALA A 13 16.04 -17.14 -17.42
CA ALA A 13 17.06 -17.97 -18.03
C ALA A 13 18.42 -17.61 -17.42
N ILE A 14 19.13 -18.61 -16.90
CA ILE A 14 20.46 -18.43 -16.34
C ILE A 14 21.44 -18.16 -17.49
N PRO A 15 22.26 -17.10 -17.45
CA PRO A 15 23.25 -16.83 -18.48
C PRO A 15 24.15 -18.04 -18.75
N GLY A 16 24.35 -18.37 -20.04
CA GLY A 16 25.11 -19.55 -20.46
C GLY A 16 24.27 -20.82 -20.69
N THR A 17 22.95 -20.78 -20.43
CA THR A 17 22.06 -21.90 -20.75
C THR A 17 21.78 -21.97 -22.25
N ALA A 18 22.20 -23.05 -22.90
CA ALA A 18 22.02 -23.26 -24.34
C ALA A 18 20.53 -23.29 -24.72
N GLY A 19 20.18 -22.64 -25.84
CA GLY A 19 18.81 -22.58 -26.36
C GLY A 19 17.91 -21.56 -25.66
N LEU A 20 18.42 -20.85 -24.64
CA LEU A 20 17.73 -19.76 -23.94
C LEU A 20 18.40 -18.40 -24.18
N GLU A 21 19.09 -18.24 -25.31
CA GLU A 21 19.74 -17.00 -25.69
C GLU A 21 18.67 -15.90 -25.88
N HIS A 22 18.81 -14.80 -25.15
CA HIS A 22 17.86 -13.69 -25.20
C HIS A 22 18.54 -12.36 -24.87
N ARG A 23 17.89 -11.25 -25.21
CA ARG A 23 18.41 -9.89 -24.95
C ARG A 23 17.59 -9.21 -23.86
N VAL A 24 18.24 -8.80 -22.79
CA VAL A 24 17.67 -7.94 -21.74
C VAL A 24 18.29 -6.55 -21.87
N GLY A 25 17.49 -5.50 -21.71
CA GLY A 25 17.95 -4.12 -21.76
C GLY A 25 16.81 -3.14 -21.47
N GLY A 26 17.13 -1.85 -21.36
CA GLY A 26 16.16 -0.81 -21.00
C GLY A 26 15.25 -0.34 -22.13
N LEU A 27 15.58 -0.64 -23.39
CA LEU A 27 14.72 -0.31 -24.53
C LEU A 27 13.49 -1.22 -24.57
N GLU A 28 12.37 -0.67 -25.02
CA GLU A 28 11.13 -1.42 -25.20
C GLU A 28 11.33 -2.62 -26.11
N LYS A 29 10.69 -3.74 -25.74
CA LYS A 29 10.82 -5.01 -26.43
C LYS A 29 9.50 -5.42 -27.05
N GLN A 30 9.59 -6.00 -28.23
CA GLN A 30 8.46 -6.63 -28.89
C GLN A 30 7.95 -7.80 -28.04
N ASP A 31 6.64 -7.88 -27.85
CA ASP A 31 5.99 -9.00 -27.20
C ASP A 31 6.30 -10.33 -27.92
N GLY A 32 6.45 -11.41 -27.15
CA GLY A 32 6.83 -12.73 -27.67
C GLY A 32 8.30 -12.86 -28.08
N THR A 33 8.82 -12.00 -28.95
CA THR A 33 10.17 -12.16 -29.55
C THR A 33 11.30 -11.60 -28.68
N GLY A 34 11.10 -10.45 -28.03
CA GLY A 34 12.15 -9.77 -27.26
C GLY A 34 13.11 -8.88 -28.07
N ASN A 35 12.84 -8.69 -29.36
CA ASN A 35 13.55 -7.72 -30.18
C ASN A 35 13.22 -6.28 -29.75
N VAL A 36 14.07 -5.32 -30.09
CA VAL A 36 13.73 -3.90 -29.84
C VAL A 36 12.52 -3.52 -30.70
N SER A 37 11.56 -2.83 -30.10
CA SER A 37 10.37 -2.33 -30.80
C SER A 37 10.16 -0.85 -30.51
N TYR A 38 9.75 -0.12 -31.55
CA TYR A 38 9.29 1.26 -31.48
C TYR A 38 7.80 1.39 -31.87
N ASP A 39 7.12 0.26 -32.08
CA ASP A 39 5.71 0.24 -32.43
C ASP A 39 4.86 0.73 -31.25
N PRO A 40 3.96 1.70 -31.47
CA PRO A 40 3.19 2.32 -30.38
C PRO A 40 2.22 1.34 -29.71
N LEU A 41 1.56 0.46 -30.47
CA LEU A 41 0.62 -0.51 -29.91
C LEU A 41 1.34 -1.60 -29.09
N ASN A 42 2.53 -2.00 -29.54
CA ASN A 42 3.39 -2.87 -28.73
C ASN A 42 3.79 -2.17 -27.42
N HIS A 43 4.13 -0.88 -27.46
CA HIS A 43 4.51 -0.14 -26.26
C HIS A 43 3.36 -0.05 -25.24
N GLU A 44 2.14 0.24 -25.70
CA GLU A 44 0.94 0.21 -24.87
C GLU A 44 0.73 -1.18 -24.24
N LYS A 45 0.70 -2.22 -25.08
CA LYS A 45 0.52 -3.61 -24.64
C LYS A 45 1.56 -4.02 -23.59
N MET A 46 2.84 -3.78 -23.87
CA MET A 46 3.93 -4.17 -22.99
C MET A 46 3.92 -3.39 -21.67
N THR A 47 3.46 -2.13 -21.69
CA THR A 47 3.27 -1.30 -20.50
C THR A 47 2.17 -1.87 -19.62
N LEU A 48 0.99 -2.12 -20.18
CA LEU A 48 -0.12 -2.75 -19.46
C LEU A 48 0.25 -4.14 -18.92
N LEU A 49 0.99 -4.96 -19.68
CA LEU A 49 1.46 -6.27 -19.20
C LEU A 49 2.40 -6.16 -17.99
N ARG A 50 3.24 -5.12 -17.92
CA ARG A 50 4.13 -4.90 -16.77
C ARG A 50 3.35 -4.37 -15.56
N GLU A 51 2.43 -3.44 -15.79
CA GLU A 51 1.54 -2.93 -14.76
C GLU A 51 0.66 -4.05 -14.17
N ASN A 52 -0.02 -4.82 -15.01
CA ASN A 52 -0.88 -5.93 -14.59
C ASN A 52 -0.09 -7.01 -13.84
N LYS A 53 1.15 -7.30 -14.25
CA LYS A 53 2.03 -8.20 -13.49
C LYS A 53 2.26 -7.69 -12.06
N ILE A 54 2.52 -6.39 -11.89
CA ILE A 54 2.73 -5.80 -10.55
C ILE A 54 1.43 -5.76 -9.76
N ASN A 55 0.32 -5.37 -10.39
CA ASN A 55 -0.99 -5.34 -9.74
C ASN A 55 -1.44 -6.74 -9.28
N GLY A 56 -1.14 -7.78 -10.05
CA GLY A 56 -1.43 -9.18 -9.69
C GLY A 56 -0.74 -9.67 -8.41
N ILE A 57 0.33 -9.00 -7.94
CA ILE A 57 0.94 -9.31 -6.64
C ILE A 57 -0.04 -9.12 -5.48
N ALA A 58 -1.09 -8.31 -5.66
CA ALA A 58 -2.17 -8.15 -4.68
C ALA A 58 -2.89 -9.47 -4.37
N ASP A 59 -2.83 -10.47 -5.26
CA ASP A 59 -3.41 -11.80 -5.06
C ASP A 59 -2.69 -12.60 -3.97
N ASP A 60 -1.39 -12.34 -3.79
CA ASP A 60 -0.53 -13.01 -2.80
C ASP A 60 -0.39 -12.21 -1.50
N ILE A 61 -0.92 -10.98 -1.46
CA ILE A 61 -0.84 -10.10 -0.30
C ILE A 61 -1.97 -10.44 0.69
N PRO A 62 -1.66 -10.75 1.96
CA PRO A 62 -2.68 -10.96 2.96
C PRO A 62 -3.55 -9.72 3.18
N ASP A 63 -4.82 -9.97 3.46
CA ASP A 63 -5.77 -8.93 3.85
C ASP A 63 -5.29 -8.14 5.07
N VAL A 64 -5.65 -6.85 5.09
CA VAL A 64 -5.42 -5.98 6.24
C VAL A 64 -6.27 -6.47 7.41
N ALA A 65 -5.60 -6.88 8.49
CA ALA A 65 -6.23 -7.12 9.77
C ALA A 65 -6.55 -5.79 10.46
N VAL A 66 -7.77 -5.69 10.99
CA VAL A 66 -8.23 -4.51 11.73
C VAL A 66 -8.51 -4.92 13.17
N ASP A 67 -7.93 -4.19 14.11
CA ASP A 67 -8.25 -4.27 15.53
C ASP A 67 -9.22 -3.12 15.84
N SER A 68 -10.48 -3.45 16.11
CA SER A 68 -11.57 -2.46 16.21
C SER A 68 -12.50 -2.76 17.38
N ASP A 69 -13.00 -1.70 18.02
CA ASP A 69 -14.11 -1.78 18.96
C ASP A 69 -15.44 -1.70 18.20
N GLU A 70 -16.47 -2.38 18.70
CA GLU A 70 -17.80 -2.30 18.11
C GLU A 70 -18.34 -0.85 18.15
N GLY A 71 -18.64 -0.30 16.97
CA GLY A 71 -19.13 1.07 16.80
C GLY A 71 -18.04 2.14 16.74
N ALA A 72 -16.78 1.78 16.52
CA ALA A 72 -15.74 2.76 16.21
C ALA A 72 -16.01 3.42 14.84
N THR A 73 -16.03 4.75 14.80
CA THR A 73 -16.20 5.55 13.57
C THR A 73 -14.89 6.05 12.97
N THR A 74 -13.80 6.00 13.76
CA THR A 74 -12.46 6.46 13.36
C THR A 74 -11.48 5.30 13.26
N LEU A 75 -10.77 5.21 12.14
CA LEU A 75 -9.65 4.29 11.92
C LEU A 75 -8.31 5.02 12.00
N VAL A 76 -7.37 4.50 12.77
CA VAL A 76 -5.96 4.89 12.69
C VAL A 76 -5.23 3.92 11.76
N LEU A 77 -4.75 4.43 10.62
CA LEU A 77 -4.04 3.64 9.62
C LEU A 77 -2.54 3.96 9.65
N GLY A 78 -1.75 3.00 10.15
CA GLY A 78 -0.30 3.10 10.24
C GLY A 78 0.46 2.36 9.14
N TRP A 79 1.76 2.63 9.04
CA TRP A 79 2.71 1.82 8.27
C TRP A 79 4.12 1.97 8.84
N GLY A 80 4.98 0.97 8.61
CA GLY A 80 6.38 1.02 9.06
C GLY A 80 6.53 1.19 10.58
N SER A 81 7.41 2.10 11.01
CA SER A 81 7.82 2.25 12.41
C SER A 81 6.77 2.93 13.32
N THR A 82 5.66 3.43 12.78
CA THR A 82 4.61 4.07 13.59
C THR A 82 3.78 3.08 14.39
N TYR A 83 3.90 1.77 14.12
CA TYR A 83 3.10 0.70 14.73
C TYR A 83 3.03 0.79 16.25
N ALA A 84 4.19 0.81 16.92
CA ALA A 84 4.23 0.76 18.38
C ALA A 84 3.60 2.01 19.02
N SER A 85 3.82 3.18 18.43
CA SER A 85 3.24 4.44 18.88
C SER A 85 1.72 4.45 18.70
N ILE A 86 1.23 3.95 17.57
CA ILE A 86 -0.21 3.83 17.27
C ILE A 86 -0.87 2.89 18.28
N VAL A 87 -0.35 1.67 18.45
CA VAL A 87 -0.88 0.68 19.40
C VAL A 87 -0.94 1.26 20.82
N ALA A 88 0.12 1.97 21.24
CA ALA A 88 0.17 2.58 22.56
C ALA A 88 -0.85 3.72 22.72
N GLY A 89 -1.00 4.59 21.71
CA GLY A 89 -1.97 5.70 21.72
C GLY A 89 -3.42 5.21 21.69
N VAL A 90 -3.74 4.28 20.79
CA VAL A 90 -5.06 3.63 20.67
C VAL A 90 -5.45 2.99 21.99
N ARG A 91 -4.54 2.26 22.65
CA ARG A 91 -4.80 1.68 23.97
C ARG A 91 -5.16 2.72 25.03
N ARG A 92 -4.52 3.90 25.01
CA ARG A 92 -4.83 4.99 25.96
C ARG A 92 -6.20 5.58 25.69
N VAL A 93 -6.52 5.88 24.43
CA VAL A 93 -7.83 6.40 24.00
C VAL A 93 -8.95 5.43 24.38
N ARG A 94 -8.77 4.13 24.12
CA ARG A 94 -9.71 3.07 24.53
C ARG A 94 -9.89 2.99 26.04
N LYS A 95 -8.79 3.12 26.81
CA LYS A 95 -8.84 3.13 28.28
C LYS A 95 -9.66 4.30 28.84
N ASN A 96 -9.74 5.41 28.10
CA ASN A 96 -10.55 6.58 28.45
C ASN A 96 -12.02 6.45 28.00
N GLY A 97 -12.44 5.30 27.47
CA GLY A 97 -13.83 5.00 27.12
C GLY A 97 -14.22 5.34 25.67
N HIS A 98 -13.28 5.80 24.85
CA HIS A 98 -13.50 6.10 23.44
C HIS A 98 -13.30 4.86 22.56
N LYS A 99 -14.04 4.79 21.45
CA LYS A 99 -13.99 3.67 20.51
C LYS A 99 -13.21 4.09 19.27
N VAL A 100 -12.13 3.37 18.98
CA VAL A 100 -11.28 3.65 17.81
C VAL A 100 -10.82 2.33 17.21
N ALA A 101 -10.66 2.30 15.89
CA ALA A 101 -10.06 1.17 15.19
C ALA A 101 -8.61 1.46 14.84
N GLN A 102 -7.81 0.41 14.69
CA GLN A 102 -6.46 0.51 14.15
C GLN A 102 -6.18 -0.58 13.13
N ALA A 103 -5.41 -0.21 12.11
CA ALA A 103 -4.86 -1.13 11.12
C ALA A 103 -3.43 -0.69 10.75
N HIS A 104 -2.60 -1.64 10.36
CA HIS A 104 -1.20 -1.36 10.00
C HIS A 104 -0.81 -2.01 8.69
N LEU A 105 -0.37 -1.21 7.72
CA LEU A 105 0.04 -1.68 6.41
C LEU A 105 1.47 -2.20 6.42
N ARG A 106 1.66 -3.36 5.78
CA ARG A 106 2.97 -3.95 5.47
C ARG A 106 3.34 -3.82 3.99
N HIS A 107 2.34 -3.91 3.10
CA HIS A 107 2.51 -3.79 1.66
C HIS A 107 1.87 -2.48 1.19
N LEU A 108 2.66 -1.63 0.51
CA LEU A 108 2.21 -0.33 0.00
C LEU A 108 1.96 -0.32 -1.51
N HIS A 109 2.60 -1.23 -2.25
CA HIS A 109 2.40 -1.32 -3.70
C HIS A 109 2.61 -2.77 -4.22
N PRO A 110 1.54 -3.41 -4.73
CA PRO A 110 0.15 -2.98 -4.60
C PRO A 110 -0.32 -3.01 -3.13
N PHE A 111 -1.44 -2.34 -2.86
CA PHE A 111 -2.10 -2.44 -1.55
C PHE A 111 -2.84 -3.79 -1.43
N PRO A 112 -3.12 -4.26 -0.20
CA PRO A 112 -4.01 -5.40 0.03
C PRO A 112 -5.39 -5.16 -0.59
N LYS A 113 -6.01 -6.20 -1.14
CA LYS A 113 -7.28 -6.09 -1.88
C LYS A 113 -8.43 -5.58 -1.03
N ASN A 114 -8.49 -5.98 0.23
CA ASN A 114 -9.55 -5.54 1.14
C ASN A 114 -9.39 -4.11 1.65
N LEU A 115 -8.27 -3.42 1.36
CA LEU A 115 -7.97 -2.12 1.95
C LEU A 115 -9.08 -1.09 1.68
N GLU A 116 -9.63 -1.04 0.47
CA GLU A 116 -10.73 -0.13 0.13
C GLU A 116 -11.93 -0.31 1.06
N SER A 117 -12.39 -1.56 1.22
CA SER A 117 -13.51 -1.87 2.11
C SER A 117 -13.21 -1.50 3.55
N VAL A 118 -11.98 -1.74 4.02
CA VAL A 118 -11.54 -1.38 5.37
C VAL A 118 -11.61 0.12 5.58
N VAL A 119 -10.98 0.93 4.72
CA VAL A 119 -10.91 2.39 4.93
C VAL A 119 -12.28 3.06 4.73
N LYS A 120 -13.14 2.53 3.87
CA LYS A 120 -14.51 3.05 3.65
C LYS A 120 -15.50 2.68 4.75
N SER A 121 -15.16 1.72 5.62
CA SER A 121 -16.02 1.32 6.75
C SER A 121 -15.98 2.32 7.91
N TYR A 122 -15.13 3.34 7.85
CA TYR A 122 -14.96 4.36 8.88
C TYR A 122 -15.24 5.74 8.30
N GLU A 123 -15.81 6.61 9.12
CA GLU A 123 -16.15 7.99 8.74
C GLU A 123 -14.88 8.83 8.53
N THR A 124 -13.85 8.58 9.35
CA THR A 124 -12.57 9.26 9.29
C THR A 124 -11.42 8.27 9.40
N VAL A 125 -10.36 8.49 8.60
CA VAL A 125 -9.12 7.73 8.66
C VAL A 125 -7.98 8.65 9.11
N LEU A 126 -7.54 8.53 10.35
CA LEU A 126 -6.34 9.22 10.83
C LEU A 126 -5.09 8.47 10.37
N VAL A 127 -4.13 9.18 9.76
CA VAL A 127 -2.90 8.58 9.22
C VAL A 127 -1.67 9.21 9.89
N PRO A 128 -1.14 8.59 10.97
CA PRO A 128 0.12 8.99 11.58
C PRO A 128 1.30 8.54 10.72
N GLU A 129 2.08 9.50 10.22
CA GLU A 129 3.20 9.22 9.36
C GLU A 129 4.41 10.15 9.60
N LEU A 130 5.61 9.56 9.65
CA LEU A 130 6.88 10.29 9.88
C LEU A 130 7.41 10.93 8.60
N ASN A 131 6.52 11.56 7.84
CA ASN A 131 6.77 12.15 6.54
C ASN A 131 5.77 13.30 6.28
N ARG A 132 5.58 13.72 5.02
CA ARG A 132 4.76 14.89 4.62
C ARG A 132 3.36 14.53 4.09
N GLY A 133 2.77 13.43 4.54
CA GLY A 133 1.40 13.08 4.19
C GLY A 133 1.30 12.15 2.97
N GLN A 134 2.27 11.27 2.73
CA GLN A 134 2.27 10.46 1.51
C GLN A 134 1.19 9.38 1.52
N LEU A 135 1.03 8.65 2.62
CA LEU A 135 0.01 7.61 2.72
C LEU A 135 -1.39 8.22 2.71
N SER A 136 -1.61 9.29 3.47
CA SER A 136 -2.90 10.00 3.49
C SER A 136 -3.31 10.53 2.11
N ARG A 137 -2.38 10.99 1.28
CA ARG A 137 -2.67 11.37 -0.13
C ARG A 137 -3.08 10.16 -0.95
N LEU A 138 -2.37 9.04 -0.85
CA LEU A 138 -2.71 7.81 -1.57
C LEU A 138 -4.10 7.29 -1.19
N MET A 139 -4.48 7.37 0.10
CA MET A 139 -5.82 6.96 0.55
C MET A 139 -6.92 7.83 -0.06
N ARG A 140 -6.73 9.16 -0.10
CA ARG A 140 -7.66 10.08 -0.76
C ARG A 140 -7.74 9.85 -2.27
N GLU A 141 -6.58 9.72 -2.92
CA GLU A 141 -6.46 9.56 -4.37
C GLU A 141 -7.12 8.26 -4.85
N ARG A 142 -6.87 7.14 -4.16
CA ARG A 142 -7.34 5.82 -4.60
C ARG A 142 -8.76 5.49 -4.13
N TYR A 143 -9.16 5.93 -2.94
CA TYR A 143 -10.38 5.45 -2.29
C TYR A 143 -11.39 6.54 -1.94
N LEU A 144 -11.03 7.82 -2.12
CA LEU A 144 -11.90 8.99 -1.84
C LEU A 144 -12.44 9.00 -0.39
N VAL A 145 -11.60 8.62 0.57
CA VAL A 145 -11.94 8.65 2.01
C VAL A 145 -11.42 9.91 2.69
N ASP A 146 -12.02 10.32 3.81
CA ASP A 146 -11.51 11.43 4.64
C ASP A 146 -10.28 10.98 5.45
N ALA A 147 -9.13 10.94 4.77
CA ALA A 147 -7.86 10.54 5.38
C ALA A 147 -7.12 11.72 6.03
N LYS A 148 -7.40 12.05 7.30
CA LYS A 148 -6.71 13.11 8.05
C LYS A 148 -5.24 12.75 8.29
N SER A 149 -4.34 13.69 8.01
CA SER A 149 -2.89 13.44 8.08
C SER A 149 -2.32 13.95 9.41
N LEU A 150 -1.64 13.07 10.15
CA LEU A 150 -0.85 13.42 11.33
C LEU A 150 0.63 13.25 10.97
N THR A 151 1.34 14.36 10.79
CA THR A 151 2.70 14.35 10.25
C THR A 151 3.74 14.80 11.25
N LYS A 152 4.89 14.12 11.27
CA LYS A 152 6.05 14.51 12.08
C LYS A 152 7.34 14.28 11.31
N VAL A 153 8.09 15.35 11.05
CA VAL A 153 9.39 15.30 10.34
C VAL A 153 10.47 15.90 11.22
N GLN A 154 10.57 15.39 12.44
CA GLN A 154 11.47 15.89 13.49
C GLN A 154 12.62 14.92 13.80
N GLY A 155 12.78 13.85 13.01
CA GLY A 155 13.80 12.82 13.25
C GLY A 155 13.57 11.98 14.51
N LYS A 156 12.34 11.97 15.03
CA LYS A 156 11.93 11.21 16.22
C LYS A 156 10.61 10.49 15.98
N PRO A 157 10.38 9.31 16.59
CA PRO A 157 9.08 8.65 16.53
C PRO A 157 7.99 9.47 17.22
N PHE A 158 6.74 9.12 16.96
CA PHE A 158 5.62 9.61 17.75
C PHE A 158 5.70 9.04 19.17
N MET A 159 5.40 9.88 20.16
CA MET A 159 5.02 9.46 21.49
C MET A 159 3.57 8.96 21.48
N ALA A 160 3.22 8.08 22.41
CA ALA A 160 1.86 7.59 22.54
C ALA A 160 0.85 8.72 22.83
N GLU A 161 1.29 9.75 23.56
CA GLU A 161 0.51 10.95 23.89
C GLU A 161 0.17 11.78 22.64
N GLU A 162 1.11 11.96 21.71
CA GLU A 162 0.84 12.67 20.45
C GLU A 162 -0.23 11.97 19.61
N ILE A 163 -0.28 10.64 19.64
CA ILE A 163 -1.32 9.86 18.96
C ILE A 163 -2.66 9.99 19.68
N GLU A 164 -2.65 9.92 21.01
CA GLU A 164 -3.83 10.08 21.86
C GLU A 164 -4.49 11.45 21.65
N GLU A 165 -3.72 12.53 21.72
CA GLU A 165 -4.21 13.90 21.50
C GLU A 165 -4.87 14.06 20.12
N ALA A 166 -4.20 13.61 19.06
CA ALA A 166 -4.72 13.71 17.70
C ALA A 166 -6.00 12.87 17.49
N LEU A 167 -6.09 11.71 18.13
CA LEU A 167 -7.29 10.88 18.12
C LEU A 167 -8.45 11.56 18.85
N MET A 168 -8.20 12.14 20.01
CA MET A 168 -9.20 12.87 20.79
C MET A 168 -9.74 14.09 20.04
N GLU A 169 -8.86 14.82 19.34
CA GLU A 169 -9.26 15.92 18.44
C GLU A 169 -10.10 15.41 17.27
N THR A 170 -9.77 14.24 16.72
CA THR A 170 -10.50 13.66 15.58
C THR A 170 -11.89 13.14 15.96
N LEU A 171 -12.08 12.70 17.22
CA LEU A 171 -13.34 12.19 17.76
C LEU A 171 -14.30 13.27 18.24
N SER A 172 -13.82 14.52 18.37
CA SER A 172 -14.60 15.68 18.83
C SER A 172 -15.39 16.30 17.68
#